data_AF-A0AAW6VG32-F1
#
_entry.id   AF-A0AAW6VG32-F1
#
_cell.length_a   1.000
_cell.length_b   1.000
_cell.length_c   1.000
_cell.angle_alpha   90.00
_cell.angle_beta   90.00
_cell.angle_gamma   90.00
#
_symmetry.space_group_name_H-M   'P 1'
#
loop_
_entity.id
_entity.type
_entity.pdbx_description
1 polymer ?
#
loop_
_entity_poly.entity_id
_entity_poly.type
_entity_poly.pdbx_seq_one_letter_code
_entity_poly.pdbx_strand_id
1 'polypeptide(L)'
;MEISDNKNLYTNYLKTKKSDSTIPLEVFKIDTSKIVENKNEIETSQIIENTNKTVNNYQPIEVTNYIYENRKRSTDKNALVSYWFRNNAPVDWEISKHLEVGSRGYEWCYQMENATFENVYEDAKEFEEFVAKWIEKGYSEAEALERASFYAVAGVLDYGKQKAYPIPNLDYDDKKEHGFHLIDNPPLKKAFLETLDSLDLNSVSLLVFDMFPSRQNEVSSSFQELLNQYGVKLEDLKKQNSSEEESKFTFTGNININEQMSLDYQNFIIDTLIGFFKDKINSLDKYIADNPQKPKDQLDTLKSAYDILIENFKKNTKEYNETKNILNQYLK
;
A
#
# COMPACT_ATOMS: atom_id res chain seq x y z
N MET A 1 -38.46 -13.78 -30.37
CA MET A 1 -39.81 -14.30 -30.11
C MET A 1 -39.94 -14.37 -28.60
N GLU A 2 -40.85 -13.55 -28.09
CA GLU A 2 -41.32 -13.38 -26.70
C GLU A 2 -41.81 -14.69 -26.06
N ILE A 3 -42.10 -14.86 -24.76
CA ILE A 3 -41.93 -14.23 -23.43
C ILE A 3 -42.48 -15.33 -22.48
N SER A 4 -41.94 -15.53 -21.26
CA SER A 4 -42.79 -15.61 -20.05
C SER A 4 -41.97 -15.53 -18.76
N ASP A 5 -42.14 -14.39 -18.09
CA ASP A 5 -42.39 -14.25 -16.65
C ASP A 5 -41.48 -14.96 -15.65
N ASN A 6 -40.67 -14.16 -14.96
CA ASN A 6 -40.47 -14.36 -13.52
C ASN A 6 -40.23 -13.04 -12.76
N LYS A 7 -41.16 -12.10 -12.92
CA LYS A 7 -41.44 -11.09 -11.88
C LYS A 7 -42.19 -11.82 -10.75
N ASN A 8 -41.52 -12.19 -9.65
CA ASN A 8 -42.10 -12.14 -8.28
C ASN A 8 -41.27 -12.74 -7.11
N LEU A 9 -39.98 -13.06 -7.24
CA LEU A 9 -39.27 -13.66 -6.09
C LEU A 9 -38.87 -12.67 -5.00
N TYR A 10 -38.66 -11.39 -5.31
CA TYR A 10 -38.24 -10.41 -4.30
C TYR A 10 -39.40 -9.79 -3.51
N THR A 11 -40.61 -9.76 -4.07
CA THR A 11 -41.75 -9.02 -3.48
C THR A 11 -42.60 -9.87 -2.53
N ASN A 12 -42.53 -11.21 -2.62
CA ASN A 12 -43.25 -12.11 -1.71
C ASN A 12 -42.48 -12.46 -0.42
N TYR A 13 -41.16 -12.28 -0.37
CA TYR A 13 -40.37 -12.55 0.84
C TYR A 13 -40.67 -11.57 1.99
N LEU A 14 -41.02 -10.32 1.67
CA LEU A 14 -41.23 -9.27 2.67
C LEU A 14 -42.64 -9.25 3.30
N LYS A 15 -43.57 -10.13 2.89
CA LYS A 15 -44.99 -10.05 3.31
C LYS A 15 -45.48 -11.12 4.30
N THR A 16 -44.67 -12.13 4.66
CA THR A 16 -45.09 -13.15 5.64
C THR A 16 -44.03 -13.38 6.73
N LYS A 17 -44.00 -12.45 7.69
CA LYS A 17 -43.82 -12.63 9.15
C LYS A 17 -42.87 -13.72 9.71
N LYS A 18 -42.01 -13.22 10.61
CA LYS A 18 -41.79 -13.58 12.03
C LYS A 18 -40.91 -14.79 12.42
N SER A 19 -39.97 -14.43 13.31
CA SER A 19 -39.24 -15.22 14.34
C SER A 19 -38.47 -16.44 13.88
N ASP A 20 -37.16 -16.38 14.14
CA ASP A 20 -36.24 -17.51 14.36
C ASP A 20 -36.50 -18.77 13.53
N SER A 21 -35.87 -18.81 12.36
CA SER A 21 -35.44 -20.08 11.77
C SER A 21 -34.20 -19.84 10.92
N THR A 22 -33.04 -20.04 11.55
CA THR A 22 -31.80 -20.35 10.84
C THR A 22 -32.03 -21.61 10.01
N ILE A 23 -31.73 -21.54 8.71
CA ILE A 23 -31.64 -22.73 7.86
C ILE A 23 -30.55 -23.63 8.48
N PRO A 24 -30.82 -24.91 8.79
CA PRO A 24 -29.78 -25.81 9.27
C PRO A 24 -28.75 -26.00 8.16
N LEU A 25 -27.47 -25.78 8.48
CA LEU A 25 -26.32 -25.96 7.57
C LEU A 25 -26.12 -27.42 7.09
N GLU A 26 -26.99 -28.35 7.48
CA GLU A 26 -26.91 -29.76 7.09
C GLU A 26 -27.55 -30.06 5.71
N VAL A 27 -28.06 -29.05 5.00
CA VAL A 27 -28.56 -29.22 3.62
C VAL A 27 -27.43 -29.19 2.56
N PHE A 28 -26.19 -28.91 2.95
CA PHE A 28 -25.03 -28.94 2.05
C PHE A 28 -24.00 -30.01 2.46
N LYS A 29 -24.43 -31.28 2.57
CA LYS A 29 -23.48 -32.40 2.42
C LYS A 29 -23.31 -32.68 0.94
N ILE A 30 -22.16 -32.27 0.40
CA ILE A 30 -21.72 -32.64 -0.95
C ILE A 30 -21.47 -34.15 -0.94
N ASP A 31 -22.26 -34.88 -1.72
CA ASP A 31 -22.06 -36.31 -1.98
C ASP A 31 -20.84 -36.48 -2.90
N THR A 32 -19.69 -36.80 -2.29
CA THR A 32 -18.42 -37.00 -2.99
C THR A 32 -18.41 -38.24 -3.87
N SER A 33 -19.41 -39.13 -3.76
CA SER A 33 -19.52 -40.33 -4.60
C SER A 33 -19.94 -40.05 -6.05
N LYS A 34 -20.30 -38.80 -6.37
CA LYS A 34 -20.68 -38.34 -7.72
C LYS A 34 -19.72 -37.30 -8.32
N ILE A 35 -18.58 -37.05 -7.69
CA ILE A 35 -17.52 -36.25 -8.31
C ILE A 35 -16.89 -37.12 -9.41
N VAL A 36 -17.20 -36.80 -10.66
CA VAL A 36 -16.46 -37.32 -11.80
C VAL A 36 -15.09 -36.66 -11.77
N GLU A 37 -14.04 -37.44 -11.53
CA GLU A 37 -12.66 -37.00 -11.73
C GLU A 37 -12.53 -36.46 -13.15
N ASN A 38 -12.27 -35.17 -13.26
CA ASN A 38 -11.93 -34.57 -14.54
C ASN A 38 -10.48 -34.95 -14.85
N LYS A 39 -10.30 -36.10 -15.50
CA LYS A 39 -9.03 -36.49 -16.13
C LYS A 39 -8.81 -35.62 -17.37
N ASN A 40 -8.48 -34.36 -17.15
CA ASN A 40 -7.68 -33.60 -18.10
C ASN A 40 -6.32 -33.36 -17.43
N GLU A 41 -5.55 -34.44 -17.33
CA GLU A 41 -4.10 -34.36 -17.42
C GLU A 41 -3.77 -33.82 -18.81
N ILE A 42 -3.81 -32.50 -18.96
CA ILE A 42 -2.95 -31.87 -19.97
C ILE A 42 -1.54 -32.08 -19.41
N GLU A 43 -0.82 -33.04 -19.96
CA GLU A 43 0.51 -33.47 -19.55
C GLU A 43 1.44 -32.27 -19.33
N THR A 44 1.57 -31.85 -18.07
CA THR A 44 2.53 -30.86 -17.58
C THR A 44 3.97 -31.22 -18.01
N SER A 45 4.21 -32.51 -18.25
CA SER A 45 5.44 -33.08 -18.83
C SER A 45 5.72 -32.64 -20.27
N GLN A 46 4.71 -32.50 -21.14
CA GLN A 46 4.93 -32.11 -22.56
C GLN A 46 5.23 -30.61 -22.73
N ILE A 47 4.73 -29.76 -21.84
CA ILE A 47 5.04 -28.32 -21.83
C ILE A 47 6.49 -28.10 -21.34
N ILE A 48 6.93 -28.86 -20.33
CA ILE A 48 8.33 -28.86 -19.86
C ILE A 48 9.28 -29.38 -20.95
N GLU A 49 8.92 -30.43 -21.68
CA GLU A 49 9.76 -31.00 -22.75
C GLU A 49 9.92 -30.09 -23.97
N ASN A 50 8.87 -29.36 -24.36
CA ASN A 50 8.93 -28.41 -25.49
C ASN A 50 9.68 -27.12 -25.13
N THR A 51 9.65 -26.72 -23.85
CA THR A 51 10.45 -25.58 -23.36
C THR A 51 11.94 -25.94 -23.34
N ASN A 52 12.30 -27.18 -22.99
CA ASN A 52 13.69 -27.64 -22.95
C ASN A 52 14.35 -27.82 -24.34
N LYS A 53 13.58 -28.01 -25.41
CA LYS A 53 14.13 -28.16 -26.79
C LYS A 53 14.55 -26.83 -27.44
N THR A 54 14.04 -25.70 -26.96
CA THR A 54 14.35 -24.38 -27.55
C THR A 54 15.48 -23.65 -26.82
N VAL A 55 15.90 -24.14 -25.65
CA VAL A 55 16.90 -23.50 -24.76
C VAL A 55 18.32 -24.05 -24.95
N ASN A 56 18.51 -25.11 -25.74
CA ASN A 56 19.80 -25.82 -25.84
C ASN A 56 20.84 -25.21 -26.80
N ASN A 57 20.88 -23.90 -26.99
CA ASN A 57 22.02 -23.26 -27.69
C ASN A 57 22.46 -21.90 -27.14
N TYR A 58 22.05 -21.55 -25.91
CA TYR A 58 22.66 -20.44 -25.19
C TYR A 58 23.24 -20.99 -23.89
N GLN A 59 24.56 -21.06 -23.81
CA GLN A 59 25.27 -21.27 -22.55
C GLN A 59 25.16 -19.95 -21.76
N PRO A 60 24.33 -19.82 -20.72
CA PRO A 60 24.24 -18.57 -19.99
C PRO A 60 25.44 -18.52 -19.05
N ILE A 61 26.35 -17.59 -19.33
CA ILE A 61 27.28 -17.08 -18.32
C ILE A 61 26.40 -16.47 -17.23
N GLU A 62 26.26 -17.18 -16.11
CA GLU A 62 25.66 -16.75 -14.83
C GLU A 62 24.79 -15.48 -14.91
N VAL A 63 23.62 -15.59 -15.55
CA VAL A 63 22.56 -14.60 -15.32
C VAL A 63 22.11 -14.83 -13.89
N THR A 64 22.66 -14.06 -12.95
CA THR A 64 22.13 -14.01 -11.59
C THR A 64 20.65 -13.67 -11.71
N ASN A 65 19.76 -14.32 -10.96
CA ASN A 65 18.35 -13.95 -10.95
C ASN A 65 18.14 -12.60 -10.24
N TYR A 66 18.90 -11.55 -10.59
CA TYR A 66 18.85 -10.24 -9.95
C TYR A 66 19.06 -9.12 -10.98
N ILE A 67 18.12 -8.18 -11.07
CA ILE A 67 18.14 -7.01 -11.96
C ILE A 67 19.36 -6.13 -11.67
N TYR A 68 19.56 -5.80 -10.40
CA TYR A 68 20.62 -4.94 -9.88
C TYR A 68 22.02 -5.51 -10.18
N GLU A 69 22.26 -6.79 -9.89
CA GLU A 69 23.56 -7.42 -10.12
C GLU A 69 23.87 -7.55 -11.63
N ASN A 70 22.91 -7.89 -12.48
CA ASN A 70 23.13 -7.96 -13.93
C ASN A 70 23.48 -6.59 -14.53
N ARG A 71 22.80 -5.53 -14.10
CA ARG A 71 23.11 -4.16 -14.53
C ARG A 71 24.52 -3.75 -14.13
N LYS A 72 24.94 -4.09 -12.91
CA LYS A 72 26.28 -3.78 -12.39
C LYS A 72 27.38 -4.58 -13.09
N ARG A 73 27.12 -5.86 -13.41
CA ARG A 73 28.12 -6.80 -13.96
C ARG A 73 28.26 -6.78 -15.49
N SER A 74 27.52 -5.92 -16.20
CA SER A 74 27.63 -5.74 -17.67
C SER A 74 27.35 -6.99 -18.50
N THR A 75 26.33 -7.79 -18.12
CA THR A 75 26.03 -9.07 -18.78
C THR A 75 25.40 -8.94 -20.17
N ASP A 76 24.53 -7.95 -20.39
CA ASP A 76 24.12 -7.39 -21.69
C ASP A 76 23.09 -6.30 -21.35
N LYS A 77 23.46 -5.02 -21.49
CA LYS A 77 22.58 -3.93 -21.05
C LYS A 77 21.25 -3.87 -21.81
N ASN A 78 21.21 -4.39 -23.03
CA ASN A 78 20.02 -4.41 -23.88
C ASN A 78 19.15 -5.65 -23.68
N ALA A 79 19.61 -6.64 -22.91
CA ALA A 79 18.82 -7.84 -22.66
C ALA A 79 17.55 -7.49 -21.87
N LEU A 80 16.44 -8.11 -22.29
CA LEU A 80 15.13 -7.92 -21.66
C LEU A 80 15.12 -8.51 -20.24
N VAL A 81 14.62 -7.72 -19.30
CA VAL A 81 14.43 -8.13 -17.90
C VAL A 81 13.20 -9.03 -17.74
N SER A 82 12.27 -9.05 -18.70
CA SER A 82 11.07 -9.89 -18.68
C SER A 82 11.35 -11.40 -18.52
N TYR A 83 12.54 -11.87 -18.88
CA TYR A 83 12.96 -13.26 -18.58
C TYR A 83 13.11 -13.50 -17.07
N TRP A 84 13.61 -12.50 -16.32
CA TRP A 84 13.70 -12.56 -14.86
C TRP A 84 12.32 -12.68 -14.21
N PHE A 85 11.39 -11.80 -14.60
CA PHE A 85 10.02 -11.80 -14.06
C PHE A 85 9.31 -13.13 -14.30
N ARG A 86 9.43 -13.68 -15.52
CA ARG A 86 8.85 -14.99 -15.85
C ARG A 86 9.32 -16.11 -14.94
N ASN A 87 10.58 -16.09 -14.51
CA ASN A 87 11.16 -17.16 -13.71
C ASN A 87 11.01 -16.95 -12.20
N ASN A 88 10.95 -15.70 -11.73
CA ASN A 88 10.96 -15.38 -10.30
C ASN A 88 9.60 -14.89 -9.77
N ALA A 89 8.73 -14.36 -10.64
CA ALA A 89 7.37 -13.91 -10.32
C ALA A 89 6.35 -14.40 -11.40
N PRO A 90 6.22 -15.72 -11.62
CA PRO A 90 5.43 -16.26 -12.73
C PRO A 90 3.93 -15.98 -12.63
N VAL A 91 3.39 -15.87 -11.40
CA VAL A 91 1.96 -15.60 -11.18
C VAL A 91 1.60 -14.19 -11.64
N ASP A 92 2.38 -13.18 -11.24
CA ASP A 92 2.16 -11.79 -11.63
C ASP A 92 2.32 -11.60 -13.14
N TRP A 93 3.26 -12.34 -13.75
CA TRP A 93 3.45 -12.40 -15.19
C TRP A 93 2.27 -13.01 -15.97
N GLU A 94 1.56 -13.98 -15.41
CA GLU A 94 0.38 -14.53 -16.09
C GLU A 94 -0.85 -13.62 -15.89
N ILE A 95 -0.98 -12.97 -14.73
CA ILE A 95 -2.05 -12.00 -14.47
C ILE A 95 -1.93 -10.79 -15.41
N SER A 96 -0.71 -10.31 -15.67
CA SER A 96 -0.46 -9.14 -16.54
C SER A 96 -1.05 -9.28 -17.94
N LYS A 97 -1.01 -10.49 -18.51
CA LYS A 97 -1.51 -10.79 -19.87
C LYS A 97 -3.02 -10.64 -20.02
N HIS A 98 -3.75 -10.62 -18.91
CA HIS A 98 -5.21 -10.55 -18.88
C HIS A 98 -5.73 -9.18 -18.47
N LEU A 99 -4.86 -8.18 -18.31
CA LEU A 99 -5.26 -6.82 -17.97
C LEU A 99 -5.86 -6.09 -19.19
N GLU A 100 -6.90 -5.30 -18.94
CA GLU A 100 -7.55 -4.50 -19.98
C GLU A 100 -6.59 -3.45 -20.54
N VAL A 101 -6.47 -3.40 -21.87
CA VAL A 101 -5.65 -2.42 -22.57
C VAL A 101 -6.05 -1.01 -22.17
N GLY A 102 -5.07 -0.21 -21.75
CA GLY A 102 -5.29 1.16 -21.28
C GLY A 102 -5.63 1.28 -19.79
N SER A 103 -5.75 0.17 -19.06
CA SER A 103 -5.78 0.21 -17.59
C SER A 103 -4.40 0.56 -17.02
N ARG A 104 -4.38 1.13 -15.80
CA ARG A 104 -3.16 1.39 -15.04
C ARG A 104 -2.26 0.14 -14.95
N GLY A 105 -2.86 -1.00 -14.63
CA GLY A 105 -2.13 -2.26 -14.50
C GLY A 105 -1.51 -2.69 -15.82
N TYR A 106 -2.24 -2.55 -16.93
CA TYR A 106 -1.72 -2.85 -18.27
C TYR A 106 -0.49 -2.01 -18.61
N GLU A 107 -0.50 -0.71 -18.32
CA GLU A 107 0.64 0.17 -18.59
C GLU A 107 1.90 -0.28 -17.83
N TRP A 108 1.78 -0.56 -16.52
CA TRP A 108 2.90 -1.11 -15.74
C TRP A 108 3.46 -2.39 -16.37
N CYS A 109 2.58 -3.31 -16.73
CA CYS A 109 2.99 -4.58 -17.33
C CYS A 109 3.67 -4.38 -18.69
N TYR A 110 3.13 -3.52 -19.54
CA TYR A 110 3.72 -3.18 -20.83
C TYR A 110 5.14 -2.61 -20.66
N GLN A 111 5.35 -1.71 -19.70
CA GLN A 111 6.66 -1.11 -19.44
C GLN A 111 7.66 -2.16 -18.92
N MET A 112 7.24 -3.02 -18.00
CA MET A 112 8.08 -4.11 -17.47
C MET A 112 8.44 -5.16 -18.54
N GLU A 113 7.51 -5.49 -19.44
CA GLU A 113 7.75 -6.42 -20.56
C GLU A 113 8.86 -5.95 -21.51
N ASN A 114 8.93 -4.64 -21.71
CA ASN A 114 9.88 -3.98 -22.60
C ASN A 114 11.10 -3.42 -21.86
N ALA A 115 11.25 -3.73 -20.56
CA ALA A 115 12.38 -3.30 -19.76
C ALA A 115 13.65 -4.05 -20.17
N THR A 116 14.76 -3.32 -20.24
CA THR A 116 16.13 -3.81 -20.44
C THR A 116 16.96 -3.48 -19.21
N PHE A 117 18.08 -4.16 -18.99
CA PHE A 117 18.97 -3.81 -17.86
C PHE A 117 19.50 -2.37 -17.92
N GLU A 118 19.51 -1.72 -19.08
CA GLU A 118 19.89 -0.32 -19.25
C GLU A 118 18.81 0.66 -18.73
N ASN A 119 17.54 0.39 -18.99
CA ASN A 119 16.44 1.33 -18.74
C ASN A 119 15.47 0.91 -17.62
N VAL A 120 15.75 -0.17 -16.90
CA VAL A 120 14.86 -0.69 -15.84
C VAL A 120 14.66 0.27 -14.66
N TYR A 121 15.57 1.22 -14.44
CA TYR A 121 15.41 2.32 -13.47
C TYR A 121 15.44 3.70 -14.17
N GLU A 122 14.85 3.79 -15.36
CA GLU A 122 14.71 5.04 -16.12
C GLU A 122 14.10 6.15 -15.25
N ASP A 123 14.77 7.32 -15.25
CA ASP A 123 14.41 8.50 -14.45
C ASP A 123 14.15 8.23 -12.95
N ALA A 124 14.66 7.13 -12.38
CA ALA A 124 14.28 6.65 -11.05
C ALA A 124 15.49 6.41 -10.14
N LYS A 125 16.39 7.41 -10.06
CA LYS A 125 17.66 7.28 -9.32
C LYS A 125 17.44 7.04 -7.82
N GLU A 126 16.50 7.76 -7.19
CA GLU A 126 16.21 7.56 -5.76
C GLU A 126 15.70 6.15 -5.48
N PHE A 127 14.82 5.63 -6.34
CA PHE A 127 14.31 4.27 -6.27
C PHE A 127 15.42 3.22 -6.42
N GLU A 128 16.31 3.39 -7.40
CA GLU A 128 17.46 2.51 -7.60
C GLU A 128 18.37 2.47 -6.36
N GLU A 129 18.73 3.65 -5.83
CA GLU A 129 19.58 3.76 -4.64
C GLU A 129 18.93 3.15 -3.40
N PHE A 130 17.60 3.30 -3.26
CA PHE A 130 16.84 2.66 -2.20
C PHE A 130 16.91 1.14 -2.28
N VAL A 131 16.63 0.55 -3.46
CA VAL A 131 16.69 -0.90 -3.67
C VAL A 131 18.08 -1.44 -3.36
N ALA A 132 19.12 -0.77 -3.88
CA ALA A 132 20.52 -1.13 -3.61
C ALA A 132 20.84 -1.17 -2.11
N LYS A 133 20.43 -0.14 -1.35
CA LYS A 133 20.65 -0.05 0.10
C LYS A 133 20.00 -1.21 0.86
N TRP A 134 18.83 -1.69 0.44
CA TRP A 134 18.16 -2.83 1.09
C TRP A 134 18.81 -4.16 0.74
N ILE A 135 19.27 -4.33 -0.50
CA ILE A 135 20.07 -5.50 -0.88
C ILE A 135 21.37 -5.56 -0.07
N GLU A 136 22.05 -4.43 0.11
CA GLU A 136 23.28 -4.34 0.93
C GLU A 136 23.04 -4.69 2.41
N LYS A 137 21.81 -4.49 2.93
CA LYS A 137 21.40 -4.94 4.26
C LYS A 137 21.12 -6.45 4.35
N GLY A 138 21.20 -7.18 3.24
CA GLY A 138 21.00 -8.63 3.17
C GLY A 138 19.60 -9.09 2.77
N TYR A 139 18.72 -8.17 2.34
CA TYR A 139 17.40 -8.53 1.82
C TYR A 139 17.50 -9.02 0.38
N SER A 140 16.55 -9.87 -0.03
CA SER A 140 16.43 -10.24 -1.44
C SER A 140 16.02 -9.04 -2.29
N GLU A 141 16.34 -9.07 -3.58
CA GLU A 141 15.91 -8.00 -4.48
C GLU A 141 14.38 -7.90 -4.58
N ALA A 142 13.67 -9.03 -4.52
CA ALA A 142 12.20 -9.04 -4.53
C ALA A 142 11.63 -8.28 -3.31
N GLU A 143 12.15 -8.54 -2.11
CA GLU A 143 11.76 -7.82 -0.89
C GLU A 143 12.15 -6.34 -0.95
N ALA A 144 13.32 -6.02 -1.50
CA ALA A 144 13.78 -4.64 -1.64
C ALA A 144 12.89 -3.83 -2.60
N LEU A 145 12.50 -4.43 -3.75
CA LEU A 145 11.59 -3.84 -4.73
C LEU A 145 10.18 -3.67 -4.15
N GLU A 146 9.65 -4.71 -3.50
CA GLU A 146 8.33 -4.66 -2.87
C GLU A 146 8.31 -3.57 -1.77
N ARG A 147 9.37 -3.50 -0.95
CA ARG A 147 9.50 -2.45 0.07
C ARG A 147 9.58 -1.05 -0.56
N ALA A 148 10.34 -0.88 -1.63
CA ALA A 148 10.44 0.39 -2.36
C ALA A 148 9.06 0.82 -2.88
N SER A 149 8.23 -0.14 -3.33
CA SER A 149 6.88 0.13 -3.81
C SER A 149 5.99 0.76 -2.73
N PHE A 150 6.07 0.32 -1.47
CA PHE A 150 5.29 0.91 -0.38
C PHE A 150 5.78 2.32 0.00
N TYR A 151 7.09 2.57 -0.07
CA TYR A 151 7.64 3.91 0.14
C TYR A 151 7.20 4.88 -0.96
N ALA A 152 7.13 4.39 -2.21
CA ALA A 152 6.60 5.13 -3.34
C ALA A 152 5.10 5.42 -3.18
N VAL A 153 4.29 4.44 -2.74
CA VAL A 153 2.85 4.64 -2.42
C VAL A 153 2.64 5.73 -1.37
N ALA A 154 3.51 5.76 -0.35
CA ALA A 154 3.46 6.81 0.67
C ALA A 154 3.95 8.18 0.17
N GLY A 155 4.54 8.29 -1.03
CA GLY A 155 5.12 9.53 -1.55
C GLY A 155 6.39 9.98 -0.81
N VAL A 156 7.12 9.03 -0.22
CA VAL A 156 8.40 9.28 0.46
C VAL A 156 9.62 8.78 -0.34
N LEU A 157 9.38 8.20 -1.51
CA LEU A 157 10.39 7.73 -2.46
C LEU A 157 9.92 8.05 -3.87
N ASP A 158 10.71 8.83 -4.61
CA ASP A 158 10.47 9.10 -6.02
C ASP A 158 10.78 7.83 -6.84
N TYR A 159 9.78 7.32 -7.56
CA TYR A 159 9.92 6.12 -8.38
C TYR A 159 10.12 6.40 -9.86
N GLY A 160 10.07 7.66 -10.30
CA GLY A 160 10.25 8.06 -11.68
C GLY A 160 9.54 7.16 -12.68
N LYS A 161 10.27 6.70 -13.70
CA LYS A 161 9.78 5.85 -14.79
C LYS A 161 10.35 4.43 -14.73
N GLN A 162 10.70 3.96 -13.53
CA GLN A 162 11.24 2.61 -13.35
C GLN A 162 10.28 1.54 -13.89
N LYS A 163 10.86 0.43 -14.34
CA LYS A 163 10.19 -0.71 -14.98
C LYS A 163 10.53 -2.01 -14.25
N ALA A 164 11.00 -1.90 -13.01
CA ALA A 164 11.48 -2.99 -12.17
C ALA A 164 10.35 -3.60 -11.32
N TYR A 165 9.34 -2.82 -10.93
CA TYR A 165 8.28 -3.30 -10.05
C TYR A 165 7.03 -2.44 -10.15
N PRO A 166 5.81 -2.99 -10.23
CA PRO A 166 4.60 -2.18 -10.28
C PRO A 166 4.37 -1.45 -8.96
N ILE A 167 4.02 -0.16 -9.00
CA ILE A 167 3.69 0.59 -7.78
C ILE A 167 2.19 0.50 -7.52
N PRO A 168 1.75 -0.10 -6.39
CA PRO A 168 0.34 -0.34 -6.15
C PRO A 168 -0.49 0.95 -6.20
N ASN A 169 -1.59 0.93 -6.96
CA ASN A 169 -2.56 2.02 -7.04
C ASN A 169 -2.05 3.36 -7.59
N LEU A 170 -0.85 3.37 -8.18
CA LEU A 170 -0.26 4.53 -8.84
C LEU A 170 -0.02 4.25 -10.33
N ASP A 171 -0.10 5.30 -11.14
CA ASP A 171 0.16 5.19 -12.57
C ASP A 171 1.65 4.90 -12.82
N TYR A 172 1.98 4.41 -14.01
CA TYR A 172 3.36 4.46 -14.49
C TYR A 172 3.77 5.94 -14.64
N ASP A 173 5.01 6.26 -14.27
CA ASP A 173 5.54 7.62 -14.09
C ASP A 173 5.06 8.32 -12.81
N ASP A 174 6.01 8.70 -11.96
CA ASP A 174 5.72 9.43 -10.72
C ASP A 174 5.33 10.88 -10.98
N LYS A 175 4.02 11.11 -11.04
CA LYS A 175 3.44 12.46 -11.18
C LYS A 175 3.55 13.31 -9.91
N LYS A 176 3.97 12.73 -8.77
CA LYS A 176 4.08 13.41 -7.46
C LYS A 176 2.78 14.03 -6.96
N GLU A 177 1.65 13.39 -7.26
CA GLU A 177 0.30 13.87 -6.93
C GLU A 177 -0.35 13.06 -5.78
N HIS A 178 0.47 12.47 -4.91
CA HIS A 178 0.00 11.58 -3.85
C HIS A 178 0.88 11.64 -2.59
N GLY A 179 0.34 11.11 -1.48
CA GLY A 179 1.08 10.89 -0.24
C GLY A 179 1.84 12.12 0.27
N PHE A 180 3.07 11.89 0.72
CA PHE A 180 3.99 12.90 1.21
C PHE A 180 4.57 13.83 0.14
N HIS A 181 4.23 13.67 -1.14
CA HIS A 181 4.48 14.73 -2.13
C HIS A 181 3.55 15.94 -1.94
N LEU A 182 2.36 15.70 -1.38
CA LEU A 182 1.34 16.74 -1.12
C LEU A 182 1.32 17.24 0.33
N ILE A 183 2.14 16.64 1.22
CA ILE A 183 2.16 16.93 2.65
C ILE A 183 3.50 17.55 3.02
N ASP A 184 3.48 18.84 3.36
CA ASP A 184 4.62 19.56 3.90
C ASP A 184 4.56 19.58 5.43
N ASN A 185 4.86 18.42 6.04
CA ASN A 185 4.96 18.28 7.49
C ASN A 185 6.27 17.55 7.83
N PRO A 186 7.39 18.30 7.99
CA PRO A 186 8.70 17.71 8.23
C PRO A 186 8.78 16.75 9.43
N PRO A 187 8.26 17.08 10.64
CA PRO A 187 8.32 16.15 11.76
C PRO A 187 7.51 14.88 11.52
N LEU A 188 6.36 14.96 10.84
CA LEU A 188 5.57 13.78 10.48
C LEU A 188 6.27 12.92 9.43
N LYS A 189 6.80 13.54 8.35
CA LYS A 189 7.52 12.82 7.29
C LYS A 189 8.72 12.06 7.85
N LYS A 190 9.49 12.70 8.73
CA LYS A 190 10.64 12.07 9.40
C LYS A 190 10.20 10.93 10.31
N ALA A 191 9.17 11.15 11.13
CA ALA A 191 8.63 10.10 12.00
C ALA A 191 8.10 8.89 11.21
N PHE A 192 7.43 9.15 10.08
CA PHE A 192 6.91 8.09 9.21
C PHE A 192 8.05 7.26 8.61
N LEU A 193 9.10 7.91 8.09
CA LEU A 193 10.30 7.22 7.61
C LEU A 193 10.98 6.37 8.70
N GLU A 194 11.18 6.93 9.90
CA GLU A 194 11.77 6.19 11.03
C GLU A 194 10.90 4.98 11.42
N THR A 195 9.58 5.13 11.38
CA THR A 195 8.65 4.02 11.60
C THR A 195 8.80 2.97 10.52
N LEU A 196 8.72 3.34 9.24
CA LEU A 196 8.85 2.38 8.14
C LEU A 196 10.20 1.66 8.14
N ASP A 197 11.30 2.32 8.54
CA ASP A 197 12.62 1.69 8.64
C ASP A 197 12.69 0.64 9.77
N SER A 198 11.86 0.76 10.80
CA SER A 198 11.83 -0.15 11.96
C SER A 198 10.92 -1.38 11.79
N LEU A 199 10.06 -1.37 10.78
CA LEU A 199 9.04 -2.40 10.56
C LEU A 199 9.48 -3.48 9.57
N ASP A 200 8.95 -4.70 9.70
CA ASP A 200 9.04 -5.72 8.66
C ASP A 200 8.17 -5.36 7.44
N LEU A 201 8.35 -6.09 6.33
CA LEU A 201 7.68 -5.79 5.06
C LEU A 201 6.15 -5.83 5.14
N ASN A 202 5.59 -6.81 5.85
CA ASN A 202 4.14 -6.95 6.01
C ASN A 202 3.58 -5.80 6.86
N SER A 203 4.27 -5.44 7.95
CA SER A 203 3.90 -4.29 8.78
C SER A 203 3.96 -2.96 8.02
N VAL A 204 4.98 -2.78 7.16
CA VAL A 204 5.09 -1.61 6.26
C VAL A 204 3.88 -1.54 5.32
N SER A 205 3.55 -2.65 4.66
CA SER A 205 2.41 -2.73 3.73
C SER A 205 1.10 -2.33 4.40
N LEU A 206 0.80 -2.92 5.57
CA LEU A 206 -0.42 -2.65 6.33
C LEU A 206 -0.53 -1.17 6.72
N LEU A 207 0.54 -0.57 7.26
CA LEU A 207 0.52 0.84 7.68
C LEU A 207 0.33 1.78 6.48
N VAL A 208 1.08 1.55 5.39
CA VAL A 208 1.03 2.39 4.19
C VAL A 208 -0.37 2.34 3.55
N PHE A 209 -0.97 1.16 3.40
CA PHE A 209 -2.29 1.06 2.81
C PHE A 209 -3.42 1.55 3.73
N ASP A 210 -3.26 1.51 5.05
CA ASP A 210 -4.26 2.10 5.95
C ASP A 210 -4.20 3.64 5.95
N MET A 211 -3.00 4.23 5.84
CA MET A 211 -2.81 5.68 5.78
C MET A 211 -3.07 6.27 4.40
N PHE A 212 -2.66 5.57 3.35
CA PHE A 212 -2.80 5.98 1.95
C PHE A 212 -3.63 4.96 1.16
N PRO A 213 -4.91 4.73 1.52
CA PRO A 213 -5.71 3.72 0.85
C PRO A 213 -5.94 4.10 -0.61
N SER A 214 -6.07 3.06 -1.44
CA SER A 214 -6.28 3.21 -2.87
C SER A 214 -7.64 3.84 -3.18
N ARG A 215 -7.64 4.75 -4.16
CA ARG A 215 -8.87 5.37 -4.66
C ARG A 215 -9.75 4.29 -5.30
N GLN A 216 -11.03 4.22 -4.91
CA GLN A 216 -12.05 3.67 -5.80
C GLN A 216 -12.61 4.73 -6.77
N ASN A 217 -12.42 6.04 -6.54
CA ASN A 217 -12.89 7.10 -7.44
C ASN A 217 -12.00 8.36 -7.36
N GLU A 218 -11.81 9.04 -8.49
CA GLU A 218 -10.83 10.10 -8.80
C GLU A 218 -10.90 11.41 -7.98
N VAL A 219 -10.79 11.37 -6.65
CA VAL A 219 -10.56 12.57 -5.82
C VAL A 219 -9.24 12.45 -5.07
N SER A 220 -8.44 13.50 -5.12
CA SER A 220 -7.10 13.56 -4.53
C SER A 220 -7.13 13.37 -3.02
N SER A 221 -6.23 12.50 -2.54
CA SER A 221 -5.81 12.25 -1.15
C SER A 221 -6.79 11.55 -0.20
N SER A 222 -6.76 10.21 -0.23
CA SER A 222 -7.40 9.36 0.79
C SER A 222 -6.99 9.71 2.22
N PHE A 223 -5.73 10.09 2.44
CA PHE A 223 -5.27 10.57 3.75
C PHE A 223 -5.92 11.89 4.18
N GLN A 224 -6.04 12.87 3.27
CA GLN A 224 -6.71 14.14 3.55
C GLN A 224 -8.19 13.92 3.88
N GLU A 225 -8.84 12.99 3.17
CA GLU A 225 -10.23 12.63 3.45
C GLU A 225 -10.39 12.00 4.84
N LEU A 226 -9.47 11.12 5.25
CA LEU A 226 -9.43 10.59 6.61
C LEU A 226 -9.26 11.71 7.66
N LEU A 227 -8.41 12.69 7.39
CA LEU A 227 -8.21 13.86 8.26
C LEU A 227 -9.45 14.75 8.31
N ASN A 228 -10.12 14.97 7.17
CA ASN A 228 -11.36 15.75 7.10
C ASN A 228 -12.47 15.10 7.94
N GLN A 229 -12.65 13.79 7.78
CA GLN A 229 -13.61 13.00 8.57
C GLN A 229 -13.31 13.05 10.07
N TYR A 230 -12.03 12.97 10.44
CA TYR A 230 -11.62 13.14 11.82
C TYR A 230 -11.89 14.56 12.35
N GLY A 231 -11.69 15.60 11.53
CA GLY A 231 -12.02 16.98 11.89
C GLY A 231 -13.51 17.17 12.18
N VAL A 232 -14.40 16.60 11.36
CA VAL A 232 -15.85 16.62 11.62
C VAL A 232 -16.17 15.95 12.96
N LYS A 233 -15.60 14.76 13.21
CA LYS A 233 -15.77 14.03 14.47
C LYS A 233 -15.29 14.84 15.68
N LEU A 234 -14.15 15.50 15.57
CA LEU A 234 -13.57 16.34 16.62
C LEU A 234 -14.51 17.50 16.99
N GLU A 235 -15.08 18.19 16.00
CA GLU A 235 -16.02 19.30 16.22
C GLU A 235 -17.36 18.83 16.80
N ASP A 236 -17.85 17.67 16.39
CA ASP A 236 -19.06 17.09 16.98
C ASP A 236 -18.86 16.69 18.45
N LEU A 237 -17.69 16.16 18.80
CA LEU A 237 -17.33 15.87 20.20
C LEU A 237 -17.24 17.14 21.05
N LYS A 238 -16.65 18.22 20.52
CA LYS A 238 -16.60 19.52 21.21
C LYS A 238 -18.00 20.07 21.52
N LYS A 239 -18.94 19.97 20.57
CA LYS A 239 -20.33 20.41 20.77
C LYS A 239 -21.06 19.60 21.84
N GLN A 240 -20.74 18.31 21.96
CA GLN A 240 -21.34 17.43 22.97
C GLN A 240 -20.77 17.70 24.37
N ASN A 241 -19.49 18.09 24.47
CA ASN A 241 -18.78 18.34 25.73
C ASN A 241 -18.68 19.85 26.05
N SER A 242 -19.82 20.54 26.13
CA SER A 242 -19.95 22.00 26.37
C SER A 242 -19.27 22.61 27.62
N SER A 243 -18.53 21.82 28.40
CA SER A 243 -17.76 22.24 29.58
C SER A 243 -16.26 22.44 29.32
N GLU A 244 -15.74 22.07 28.14
CA GLU A 244 -14.34 22.32 27.78
C GLU A 244 -14.17 23.77 27.27
N GLU A 245 -13.07 24.43 27.64
CA GLU A 245 -12.70 25.73 27.08
C GLU A 245 -12.67 25.61 25.54
N GLU A 246 -13.38 26.50 24.84
CA GLU A 246 -13.35 26.52 23.38
C GLU A 246 -11.90 26.60 22.91
N SER A 247 -11.46 25.56 22.20
CA SER A 247 -10.13 25.56 21.60
C SER A 247 -10.01 26.79 20.71
N LYS A 248 -8.92 27.54 20.88
CA LYS A 248 -8.59 28.72 20.06
C LYS A 248 -8.53 28.41 18.56
N PHE A 249 -8.39 27.14 18.20
CA PHE A 249 -8.19 26.69 16.82
C PHE A 249 -9.22 25.64 16.40
N THR A 250 -9.62 25.71 15.13
CA THR A 250 -10.46 24.72 14.45
C THR A 250 -9.60 23.90 13.51
N PHE A 251 -9.74 22.58 13.54
CA PHE A 251 -8.99 21.70 12.65
C PHE A 251 -9.66 21.67 11.27
N THR A 252 -8.93 22.07 10.23
CA THR A 252 -9.44 22.17 8.86
C THR A 252 -9.03 20.98 7.98
N GLY A 253 -8.36 19.98 8.55
CA GLY A 253 -7.75 18.90 7.82
C GLY A 253 -6.36 19.23 7.25
N ASN A 254 -5.97 20.51 7.13
CA ASN A 254 -4.62 20.87 6.67
C ASN A 254 -3.61 20.59 7.77
N ILE A 255 -2.62 19.76 7.46
CA ILE A 255 -1.58 19.32 8.39
C ILE A 255 -0.19 19.85 8.06
N ASN A 256 -0.09 20.74 7.06
CA ASN A 256 1.20 21.30 6.68
C ASN A 256 1.74 22.22 7.79
N ILE A 257 3.05 22.17 8.02
CA ILE A 257 3.76 22.96 9.01
C ILE A 257 4.84 23.76 8.30
N ASN A 258 4.74 25.09 8.38
CA ASN A 258 5.77 26.01 7.90
C ASN A 258 6.29 26.93 9.01
N GLU A 259 7.42 27.59 8.76
CA GLU A 259 8.10 28.43 9.74
C GLU A 259 7.31 29.68 10.14
N GLN A 260 6.43 30.19 9.27
CA GLN A 260 5.61 31.38 9.54
C GLN A 260 4.47 31.12 10.53
N MET A 261 4.10 29.85 10.76
CA MET A 261 3.09 29.50 11.76
C MET A 261 3.59 29.74 13.19
N SER A 262 2.68 30.20 14.05
CA SER A 262 2.95 30.31 15.49
C SER A 262 3.19 28.92 16.09
N LEU A 263 4.03 28.85 17.11
CA LEU A 263 4.32 27.59 17.81
C LEU A 263 3.04 26.96 18.37
N ASP A 264 2.12 27.77 18.90
CA ASP A 264 0.81 27.31 19.39
C ASP A 264 -0.01 26.61 18.30
N TYR A 265 -0.02 27.15 17.08
CA TYR A 265 -0.78 26.55 15.98
C TYR A 265 -0.11 25.30 15.41
N GLN A 266 1.24 25.28 15.36
CA GLN A 266 1.99 24.07 15.01
C GLN A 266 1.72 22.94 16.02
N ASN A 267 1.79 23.25 17.32
CA ASN A 267 1.49 22.27 18.37
C ASN A 267 0.03 21.81 18.31
N PHE A 268 -0.91 22.70 17.99
CA PHE A 268 -2.31 22.31 17.75
C PHE A 268 -2.45 21.28 16.62
N ILE A 269 -1.77 21.48 15.48
CA ILE A 269 -1.78 20.51 14.36
C ILE A 269 -1.19 19.17 14.82
N ILE A 270 -0.06 19.21 15.54
CA ILE A 270 0.65 18.02 16.03
C ILE A 270 -0.23 17.23 17.00
N ASP A 271 -0.79 17.89 18.02
CA ASP A 271 -1.64 17.25 19.02
C ASP A 271 -2.89 16.64 18.38
N THR A 272 -3.45 17.33 17.38
CA THR A 272 -4.58 16.83 16.59
C THR A 272 -4.20 15.58 15.80
N LEU A 273 -3.02 15.55 15.18
CA LEU A 273 -2.50 14.37 14.48
C LEU A 273 -2.24 13.18 15.42
N ILE A 274 -1.69 13.43 16.61
CA ILE A 274 -1.54 12.39 17.64
C ILE A 274 -2.92 11.84 18.04
N GLY A 275 -3.90 12.72 18.21
CA GLY A 275 -5.29 12.36 18.46
C GLY A 275 -5.87 11.48 17.34
N PHE A 276 -5.63 11.85 16.08
CA PHE A 276 -6.05 11.10 14.91
C PHE A 276 -5.45 9.68 14.89
N PHE A 277 -4.15 9.51 15.13
CA PHE A 277 -3.53 8.19 15.16
C PHE A 277 -4.04 7.33 16.32
N LYS A 278 -4.29 7.93 17.50
CA LYS A 278 -4.94 7.22 18.61
C LYS A 278 -6.37 6.80 18.27
N ASP A 279 -7.11 7.63 17.54
CA ASP A 279 -8.46 7.29 17.08
C ASP A 279 -8.48 6.11 16.11
N LYS A 280 -7.45 6.00 15.26
CA LYS A 280 -7.23 4.81 14.41
C LYS A 280 -7.04 3.55 15.25
N ILE A 281 -6.16 3.60 16.26
CA ILE A 281 -5.95 2.47 17.20
C ILE A 281 -7.26 2.08 17.89
N ASN A 282 -7.99 3.05 18.45
CA ASN A 282 -9.27 2.80 19.13
C ASN A 282 -10.32 2.18 18.20
N SER A 283 -10.33 2.58 16.92
CA SER A 283 -11.22 2.00 15.92
C SER A 283 -10.88 0.54 15.61
N LEU A 284 -9.58 0.21 15.56
CA LEU A 284 -9.11 -1.17 15.42
C LEU A 284 -9.51 -2.02 16.64
N ASP A 285 -9.33 -1.49 17.86
CA ASP A 285 -9.74 -2.16 19.09
C ASP A 285 -11.24 -2.46 19.12
N LYS A 286 -12.05 -1.48 18.73
CA LYS A 286 -13.50 -1.66 18.63
C LYS A 286 -13.86 -2.75 17.62
N TYR A 287 -13.26 -2.73 16.44
CA TYR A 287 -13.51 -3.75 15.42
C TYR A 287 -13.13 -5.16 15.91
N ILE A 288 -12.01 -5.29 16.63
CA ILE A 288 -11.57 -6.54 17.25
C ILE A 288 -12.56 -7.03 18.30
N ALA A 289 -13.07 -6.13 19.14
CA ALA A 289 -14.07 -6.45 20.16
C ALA A 289 -15.40 -6.89 19.54
N ASP A 290 -15.84 -6.22 18.46
CA ASP A 290 -17.08 -6.52 17.75
C ASP A 290 -16.98 -7.81 16.90
N ASN A 291 -15.76 -8.27 16.56
CA ASN A 291 -15.51 -9.42 15.69
C ASN A 291 -14.55 -10.46 16.33
N PRO A 292 -14.86 -11.05 17.50
CA PRO A 292 -13.92 -11.90 18.24
C PRO A 292 -13.55 -13.20 17.53
N GLN A 293 -14.32 -13.60 16.52
CA GLN A 293 -14.12 -14.83 15.73
C GLN A 293 -13.10 -14.68 14.60
N LYS A 294 -12.66 -13.46 14.27
CA LYS A 294 -11.73 -13.21 13.17
C LYS A 294 -10.27 -13.28 13.66
N PRO A 295 -9.32 -13.75 12.84
CA PRO A 295 -7.89 -13.67 13.14
C PRO A 295 -7.48 -12.22 13.41
N LYS A 296 -6.68 -11.99 14.46
CA LYS A 296 -6.34 -10.63 14.94
C LYS A 296 -4.95 -10.17 14.55
N ASP A 297 -4.09 -11.09 14.10
CA ASP A 297 -2.66 -10.88 13.92
C ASP A 297 -2.33 -9.64 13.05
N GLN A 298 -3.05 -9.45 11.94
CA GLN A 298 -2.85 -8.26 11.08
C GLN A 298 -3.31 -6.96 11.74
N LEU A 299 -4.37 -7.00 12.54
CA LEU A 299 -4.89 -5.82 13.23
C LEU A 299 -3.98 -5.43 14.40
N ASP A 300 -3.48 -6.41 15.15
CA ASP A 300 -2.52 -6.18 16.23
C ASP A 300 -1.16 -5.67 15.68
N THR A 301 -0.77 -6.17 14.51
CA THR A 301 0.41 -5.67 13.76
C THR A 301 0.22 -4.20 13.38
N LEU A 302 -0.91 -3.85 12.78
CA LEU A 302 -1.22 -2.47 12.38
C LEU A 302 -1.30 -1.52 13.59
N LYS A 303 -1.90 -1.96 14.70
CA LYS A 303 -1.91 -1.19 15.96
C LYS A 303 -0.50 -0.90 16.46
N SER A 304 0.36 -1.92 16.49
CA SER A 304 1.76 -1.77 16.92
C SER A 304 2.53 -0.80 16.02
N ALA A 305 2.28 -0.83 14.71
CA ALA A 305 2.85 0.13 13.76
C ALA A 305 2.40 1.57 14.04
N TYR A 306 1.12 1.77 14.39
CA TYR A 306 0.60 3.08 14.80
C TYR A 306 1.21 3.57 16.13
N ASP A 307 1.38 2.69 17.12
CA ASP A 307 2.03 3.05 18.39
C ASP A 307 3.47 3.53 18.15
N ILE A 308 4.22 2.83 17.30
CA ILE A 308 5.59 3.24 16.91
C ILE A 308 5.57 4.60 16.19
N LEU A 309 4.62 4.80 15.26
CA LEU A 309 4.43 6.10 14.58
C LEU A 309 4.16 7.23 15.56
N ILE A 310 3.30 7.03 16.55
CA ILE A 310 2.98 8.04 17.56
C ILE A 310 4.22 8.40 18.37
N GLU A 311 5.00 7.41 18.83
CA GLU A 311 6.20 7.67 19.63
C GLU A 311 7.29 8.37 18.81
N ASN A 312 7.54 7.93 17.57
CA ASN A 312 8.45 8.61 16.67
C ASN A 312 7.98 10.04 16.37
N PHE A 313 6.68 10.26 16.19
CA PHE A 313 6.14 11.59 15.89
C PHE A 313 6.27 12.55 17.07
N LYS A 314 6.02 12.09 18.30
CA LYS A 314 6.27 12.88 19.53
C LYS A 314 7.74 13.25 19.66
N LYS A 315 8.65 12.29 19.46
CA LYS A 315 10.10 12.51 19.50
C LYS A 315 10.53 13.55 18.47
N ASN A 316 10.16 13.36 17.21
CA ASN A 316 10.54 14.26 16.12
C ASN A 316 9.94 15.66 16.25
N THR A 317 8.73 15.77 16.83
CA THR A 317 8.14 17.07 17.18
C THR A 317 8.98 17.81 18.22
N LYS A 318 9.42 17.11 19.26
CA LYS A 318 10.27 17.71 20.30
C LYS A 318 11.57 18.27 19.70
N GLU A 319 12.24 17.47 18.88
CA GLU A 319 13.47 17.88 18.16
C GLU A 319 13.24 19.09 17.24
N TYR A 320 12.11 19.10 16.50
CA TYR A 320 11.73 20.20 15.62
C TYR A 320 11.52 21.51 16.40
N ASN A 321 10.79 21.45 17.51
CA ASN A 321 10.52 22.59 18.37
C ASN A 321 11.79 23.13 19.06
N GLU A 322 12.69 22.24 19.51
CA GLU A 322 13.98 22.63 20.09
C GLU A 322 14.85 23.38 19.06
N THR A 323 14.95 22.85 17.84
CA THR A 323 15.71 23.49 16.75
C THR A 323 15.15 24.88 16.41
N LYS A 324 13.82 25.00 16.30
CA LYS A 324 13.15 26.28 16.04
C LYS A 324 13.39 27.30 17.16
N ASN A 325 13.33 26.86 18.42
CA ASN A 325 13.62 27.73 19.57
C ASN A 325 15.05 28.23 19.58
N ILE A 326 16.02 27.39 19.25
CA ILE A 326 17.43 27.78 19.12
C ILE A 326 17.61 28.83 18.01
N LEU A 327 17.06 28.60 16.82
CA LEU A 327 17.12 29.55 15.71
C LEU A 327 16.53 30.92 16.07
N ASN A 328 15.37 30.93 16.75
CA ASN A 328 14.73 32.16 17.22
C ASN A 328 15.55 32.91 18.28
N GLN A 329 16.43 32.24 19.03
CA GLN A 329 17.35 32.88 19.97
C GLN A 329 18.56 33.51 19.27
N TYR A 330 19.03 32.94 18.17
CA TYR A 330 20.16 33.47 17.39
C TYR A 330 19.78 34.62 16.44
N LEU A 331 18.51 34.71 16.05
CA LEU A 331 18.00 35.76 15.14
C LEU A 331 17.44 37.00 15.88
N LYS A 332 17.40 36.97 17.21
CA LYS A 332 17.12 38.12 18.08
C LYS A 332 18.42 38.76 18.52
#